data_AF-A0A949SM56-F1
#
_entry.id   AF-A0A949SM56-F1
#
_cell.length_a   1.000
_cell.length_b   1.000
_cell.length_c   1.000
_cell.angle_alpha   90.00
_cell.angle_beta   90.00
_cell.angle_gamma   90.00
#
_symmetry.space_group_name_H-M   'P 1'
#
loop_
_entity.id
_entity.type
_entity.pdbx_description
1 polymer ?
#
loop_
_entity_poly.entity_id
_entity_poly.type
_entity_poly.pdbx_seq_one_letter_code
_entity_poly.pdbx_strand_id
1 'polypeptide(L)'
;MKLEKTKLNFLRGTPDLSRQAKTGVSMHCHTEYSKEMLAFVPHYADTLPIINYFWRKEKEKYFAREGKYPNFDTGYWSPPLSPQQVYDLEKQQIEGAGLNSIVSLTDHDCIDGNFTIEEADRQKTVPISLEWTVPFDIGFFHVGVHNLPRDRAVEISKELIGFTFDKEQHTGERLNELFAMLEEIPDVLVILNHPLWDIEIIGKAAHEQLLKDFLRTYGRWIHALEVNGFRSWSENKAVIELAEVVGIPVVTGGDRHGCKPNTVINLTDATSFEEFVGEIRVDKRAEIALMPAYEQPLPSRQLQSFSEILSHYPAFRAGRQHWFDRVFFDIDNGKGLVSLSSHGWKRGGPRWLRAAIWTLAVMGSPTVRPAFRLLRKKTDRVPRSIEKTEFQLPKDSGDLSQILMSDTA
;
A
#
# COMPACT_ATOMS: atom_id res chain seq x y z
N MET A 1 9.15 9.67 24.55
CA MET A 1 7.71 9.37 24.72
C MET A 1 7.56 7.88 25.03
N LYS A 2 6.65 7.49 25.93
CA LYS A 2 6.23 6.08 26.05
C LYS A 2 5.01 5.90 25.15
N LEU A 3 4.95 4.78 24.42
CA LEU A 3 3.76 4.46 23.62
C LEU A 3 2.68 3.98 24.58
N GLU A 4 1.49 4.56 24.51
CA GLU A 4 0.36 4.17 25.36
C GLU A 4 -0.58 3.22 24.65
N LYS A 5 -0.71 3.37 23.32
CA LYS A 5 -1.71 2.66 22.50
C LYS A 5 -1.10 1.54 21.66
N THR A 6 0.21 1.56 21.47
CA THR A 6 0.90 0.66 20.54
C THR A 6 2.00 -0.16 21.21
N LYS A 7 1.97 -1.48 21.01
CA LYS A 7 3.07 -2.39 21.35
C LYS A 7 3.80 -2.86 20.08
N LEU A 8 5.14 -2.84 20.11
CA LEU A 8 5.99 -3.14 18.97
C LEU A 8 6.84 -4.39 19.21
N ASN A 9 6.82 -5.32 18.26
CA ASN A 9 7.66 -6.51 18.25
C ASN A 9 8.64 -6.45 17.06
N PHE A 10 9.94 -6.58 17.32
CA PHE A 10 10.97 -6.60 16.29
C PHE A 10 11.54 -8.01 16.15
N LEU A 11 11.14 -8.74 15.10
CA LEU A 11 11.57 -10.12 14.92
C LEU A 11 12.94 -10.23 14.27
N ARG A 12 13.71 -11.23 14.72
CA ARG A 12 15.03 -11.59 14.19
C ARG A 12 15.08 -13.09 13.99
N GLY A 13 15.45 -13.53 12.78
CA GLY A 13 15.55 -14.97 12.47
C GLY A 13 14.20 -15.62 12.22
N THR A 14 14.03 -16.88 12.62
CA THR A 14 12.78 -17.63 12.41
C THR A 14 11.67 -17.06 13.30
N PRO A 15 10.53 -16.62 12.74
CA PRO A 15 9.45 -16.05 13.53
C PRO A 15 8.73 -17.14 14.31
N ASP A 16 8.61 -16.97 15.63
CA ASP A 16 7.61 -17.64 16.48
C ASP A 16 6.98 -16.56 17.35
N LEU A 17 5.68 -16.34 17.14
CA LEU A 17 4.88 -15.31 17.78
C LEU A 17 3.79 -15.89 18.67
N SER A 18 3.76 -17.21 18.85
CA SER A 18 2.73 -17.94 19.60
C SER A 18 2.65 -17.53 21.08
N ARG A 19 3.70 -16.90 21.62
CA ARG A 19 3.73 -16.36 22.98
C ARG A 19 3.22 -14.92 23.07
N GLN A 20 3.08 -14.24 21.94
CA GLN A 20 2.72 -12.83 21.85
C GLN A 20 1.24 -12.66 21.56
N ALA A 21 0.67 -13.52 20.72
CA ALA A 21 -0.72 -13.46 20.30
C ALA A 21 -1.23 -14.82 19.83
N LYS A 22 -2.54 -14.96 19.66
CA LYS A 22 -3.16 -16.14 19.03
C LYS A 22 -3.31 -16.00 17.52
N THR A 23 -3.49 -14.78 17.04
CA THR A 23 -3.85 -14.48 15.65
C THR A 23 -2.96 -13.38 15.09
N GLY A 24 -2.56 -13.54 13.83
CA GLY A 24 -1.93 -12.50 13.03
C GLY A 24 -2.90 -11.98 11.99
N VAL A 25 -2.93 -10.65 11.78
CA VAL A 25 -3.74 -10.01 10.73
C VAL A 25 -2.81 -9.37 9.71
N SER A 26 -2.88 -9.85 8.47
CA SER A 26 -2.22 -9.21 7.33
C SER A 26 -3.22 -8.34 6.58
N MET A 27 -2.81 -7.10 6.31
CA MET A 27 -3.64 -6.10 5.64
C MET A 27 -2.82 -5.38 4.57
N HIS A 28 -3.52 -4.67 3.69
CA HIS A 28 -2.93 -3.84 2.66
C HIS A 28 -2.00 -4.60 1.71
N CYS A 29 -2.61 -5.45 0.88
CA CYS A 29 -1.93 -6.18 -0.17
C CYS A 29 -2.69 -6.03 -1.49
N HIS A 30 -1.93 -5.97 -2.58
CA HIS A 30 -2.44 -5.74 -3.92
C HIS A 30 -2.34 -6.99 -4.78
N THR A 31 -3.39 -7.24 -5.54
CA THR A 31 -3.57 -8.39 -6.44
C THR A 31 -3.59 -7.92 -7.89
N GLU A 32 -3.74 -8.85 -8.83
CA GLU A 32 -3.91 -8.52 -10.25
C GLU A 32 -5.13 -7.65 -10.59
N TYR A 33 -6.05 -7.43 -9.64
CA TYR A 33 -7.18 -6.51 -9.78
C TYR A 33 -6.79 -5.06 -9.47
N SER A 34 -5.72 -4.81 -8.72
CA SER A 34 -5.22 -3.47 -8.48
C SER A 34 -4.73 -2.82 -9.77
N LYS A 35 -5.10 -1.55 -9.97
CA LYS A 35 -4.74 -0.74 -11.14
C LYS A 35 -3.77 0.35 -10.73
N GLU A 36 -2.49 0.06 -10.89
CA GLU A 36 -1.40 0.96 -10.54
C GLU A 36 -1.13 1.95 -11.68
N MET A 37 -1.55 3.20 -11.51
CA MET A 37 -1.46 4.24 -12.55
C MET A 37 -0.02 4.53 -12.96
N LEU A 38 0.24 4.72 -14.26
CA LEU A 38 1.59 4.94 -14.80
C LEU A 38 2.03 6.41 -14.80
N ALA A 39 1.23 7.33 -14.26
CA ALA A 39 1.49 8.77 -14.22
C ALA A 39 2.84 9.15 -13.59
N PHE A 40 3.38 8.31 -12.70
CA PHE A 40 4.69 8.52 -12.08
C PHE A 40 5.88 8.24 -13.00
N VAL A 41 5.70 7.44 -14.07
CA VAL A 41 6.80 6.95 -14.91
C VAL A 41 7.65 8.07 -15.51
N PRO A 42 7.07 9.15 -16.09
CA PRO A 42 7.86 10.26 -16.62
C PRO A 42 8.80 10.90 -15.59
N HIS A 43 8.32 11.11 -14.36
CA HIS A 43 9.11 11.70 -13.28
C HIS A 43 10.38 10.88 -13.01
N TYR A 44 10.25 9.57 -12.79
CA TYR A 44 11.40 8.71 -12.52
C TYR A 44 12.31 8.50 -13.74
N ALA A 45 11.73 8.41 -14.94
CA ALA A 45 12.50 8.29 -16.16
C ALA A 45 13.38 9.52 -16.41
N ASP A 46 12.90 10.72 -16.06
CA ASP A 46 13.65 11.96 -16.19
C ASP A 46 14.71 12.15 -15.08
N THR A 47 14.64 11.46 -13.94
CA THR A 47 15.64 11.58 -12.86
C THR A 47 16.84 10.64 -12.97
N LEU A 48 16.70 9.49 -13.65
CA LEU A 48 17.74 8.46 -13.74
C LEU A 48 18.65 8.71 -14.95
N PRO A 49 19.94 9.08 -14.82
CA PRO A 49 20.73 9.66 -15.92
C PRO A 49 20.80 8.82 -17.21
N ILE A 50 21.03 7.51 -17.09
CA ILE A 50 21.12 6.61 -18.25
C ILE A 50 19.73 6.41 -18.87
N ILE A 51 18.69 6.27 -18.04
CA ILE A 51 17.32 6.09 -18.51
C ILE A 51 16.83 7.37 -19.18
N ASN A 52 17.07 8.54 -18.59
CA ASN A 52 16.75 9.86 -19.13
C ASN A 52 17.28 10.03 -20.55
N TYR A 53 18.53 9.66 -20.81
CA TYR A 53 19.11 9.77 -22.15
C TYR A 53 18.30 9.00 -23.22
N PHE A 54 17.97 7.73 -22.95
CA PHE A 54 17.16 6.95 -23.89
C PHE A 54 15.71 7.41 -23.92
N TRP A 55 15.15 7.75 -22.77
CA TRP A 55 13.79 8.23 -22.59
C TRP A 55 13.53 9.50 -23.40
N ARG A 56 14.38 10.52 -23.30
CA ARG A 56 14.28 11.75 -24.09
C ARG A 56 14.32 11.48 -25.58
N LYS A 57 15.25 10.62 -26.01
CA LYS A 57 15.37 10.23 -27.42
C LYS A 57 14.11 9.54 -27.94
N GLU A 58 13.50 8.66 -27.15
CA GLU A 58 12.24 8.01 -27.53
C GLU A 58 11.04 8.97 -27.49
N LYS A 59 10.98 9.90 -26.52
CA LYS A 59 9.99 10.99 -26.47
C LYS A 59 10.03 11.87 -27.73
N GLU A 60 11.23 12.31 -28.12
CA GLU A 60 11.43 13.16 -29.31
C GLU A 60 11.01 12.43 -30.60
N LYS A 61 11.37 11.15 -30.74
CA LYS A 61 10.93 10.32 -31.88
C LYS A 61 9.41 10.14 -31.90
N TYR A 62 8.80 9.90 -30.74
CA TYR A 62 7.35 9.75 -30.64
C TYR A 62 6.64 11.04 -31.03
N PHE A 63 7.08 12.18 -30.49
CA PHE A 63 6.54 13.49 -30.84
C PHE A 63 6.68 13.81 -32.33
N ALA A 64 7.84 13.52 -32.94
CA ALA A 64 8.06 13.71 -34.37
C ALA A 64 7.13 12.85 -35.25
N ARG A 65 6.66 11.71 -34.74
CA ARG A 65 5.75 10.80 -35.46
C ARG A 65 4.28 11.12 -35.24
N GLU A 66 3.89 11.43 -34.00
CA GLU A 66 2.49 11.53 -33.57
C GLU A 66 2.02 12.98 -33.33
N GLY A 67 2.93 13.96 -33.29
CA GLY A 67 2.62 15.36 -32.99
C GLY A 67 2.23 15.64 -31.54
N LYS A 68 2.28 14.63 -30.66
CA LYS A 68 1.97 14.71 -29.22
C LYS A 68 2.92 13.82 -28.42
N TYR A 69 3.01 14.02 -27.11
CA TYR A 69 3.71 13.11 -26.20
C TYR A 69 2.78 11.98 -25.75
N PRO A 70 3.31 10.82 -25.33
CA PRO A 70 2.48 9.75 -24.78
C PRO A 70 1.81 10.22 -23.47
N ASN A 71 0.52 9.94 -23.32
CA ASN A 71 -0.24 10.26 -22.11
C ASN A 71 -0.19 9.07 -21.15
N PHE A 72 0.56 9.17 -20.06
CA PHE A 72 0.70 8.08 -19.08
C PHE A 72 -0.47 7.96 -18.12
N ASP A 73 -1.35 8.95 -18.07
CA ASP A 73 -2.52 8.97 -17.19
C ASP A 73 -3.62 8.02 -17.66
N THR A 74 -3.53 7.52 -18.91
CA THR A 74 -4.46 6.53 -19.46
C THR A 74 -4.01 5.09 -19.22
N GLY A 75 -2.80 4.90 -18.70
CA GLY A 75 -2.18 3.59 -18.54
C GLY A 75 -2.06 3.17 -17.08
N TYR A 76 -2.13 1.87 -16.86
CA TYR A 76 -1.88 1.25 -15.56
C TYR A 76 -1.10 -0.05 -15.71
N TRP A 77 -0.49 -0.51 -14.62
CA TRP A 77 -0.03 -1.89 -14.51
C TRP A 77 -0.78 -2.61 -13.40
N SER A 78 -0.80 -3.93 -13.45
CA SER A 78 -1.44 -4.75 -12.42
C SER A 78 -0.43 -5.72 -11.82
N PRO A 79 -0.46 -5.93 -10.49
CA PRO A 79 0.38 -6.91 -9.80
C PRO A 79 0.36 -8.32 -10.42
N PRO A 80 1.45 -9.09 -10.22
CA PRO A 80 1.62 -10.40 -10.85
C PRO A 80 0.69 -11.48 -10.29
N LEU A 81 0.32 -11.42 -9.02
CA LEU A 81 -0.35 -12.51 -8.32
C LEU A 81 -1.88 -12.40 -8.36
N SER A 82 -2.56 -13.54 -8.46
CA SER A 82 -4.00 -13.61 -8.27
C SER A 82 -4.39 -13.38 -6.80
N PRO A 83 -5.65 -13.02 -6.49
CA PRO A 83 -6.12 -12.85 -5.12
C PRO A 83 -5.84 -14.07 -4.24
N GLN A 84 -6.12 -15.28 -4.74
CA GLN A 84 -5.83 -16.54 -4.01
C GLN A 84 -4.34 -16.69 -3.69
N GLN A 85 -3.45 -16.37 -4.65
CA GLN A 85 -2.01 -16.48 -4.43
C GLN A 85 -1.51 -15.49 -3.38
N VAL A 86 -2.02 -14.26 -3.36
CA VAL A 86 -1.68 -13.26 -2.34
C VAL A 86 -2.19 -13.74 -0.97
N TYR A 87 -3.45 -14.16 -0.89
CA TYR A 87 -4.06 -14.68 0.33
C TYR A 87 -3.26 -15.85 0.92
N ASP A 88 -2.92 -16.85 0.11
CA ASP A 88 -2.17 -18.03 0.55
C ASP A 88 -0.77 -17.67 1.04
N LEU A 89 -0.08 -16.72 0.41
CA LEU A 89 1.25 -16.27 0.83
C LEU A 89 1.22 -15.58 2.19
N GLU A 90 0.25 -14.69 2.41
CA GLU A 90 0.08 -13.99 3.68
C GLU A 90 -0.31 -14.96 4.80
N LYS A 91 -1.28 -15.84 4.52
CA LYS A 91 -1.70 -16.90 5.42
C LYS A 91 -0.52 -17.79 5.82
N GLN A 92 0.23 -18.30 4.85
CA GLN A 92 1.37 -19.17 5.11
C GLN A 92 2.44 -18.48 5.96
N GLN A 93 2.68 -17.18 5.76
CA GLN A 93 3.61 -16.43 6.61
C GLN A 93 3.13 -16.36 8.06
N ILE A 94 1.85 -16.06 8.29
CA ILE A 94 1.28 -15.94 9.63
C ILE A 94 1.26 -17.30 10.34
N GLU A 95 0.77 -18.34 9.68
CA GLU A 95 0.73 -19.71 10.22
C GLU A 95 2.14 -20.25 10.48
N GLY A 96 3.09 -19.93 9.60
CA GLY A 96 4.51 -20.24 9.79
C GLY A 96 5.15 -19.56 11.00
N ALA A 97 4.53 -18.50 11.54
CA ALA A 97 4.91 -17.85 12.79
C ALA A 97 4.17 -18.41 14.03
N GLY A 98 3.36 -19.46 13.87
CA GLY A 98 2.65 -20.12 14.96
C GLY A 98 1.32 -19.47 15.36
N LEU A 99 0.72 -18.68 14.46
CA LEU A 99 -0.52 -17.92 14.69
C LEU A 99 -1.66 -18.42 13.81
N ASN A 100 -2.91 -18.17 14.22
CA ASN A 100 -4.05 -18.19 13.29
C ASN A 100 -3.94 -17.00 12.33
N SER A 101 -4.46 -17.15 11.11
CA SER A 101 -4.36 -16.11 10.08
C SER A 101 -5.69 -15.44 9.77
N ILE A 102 -5.69 -14.11 9.74
CA ILE A 102 -6.70 -13.31 9.06
C ILE A 102 -5.99 -12.47 7.99
N VAL A 103 -6.53 -12.43 6.78
CA VAL A 103 -5.94 -11.71 5.64
C VAL A 103 -7.01 -10.84 5.00
N SER A 104 -6.71 -9.55 4.86
CA SER A 104 -7.57 -8.57 4.19
C SER A 104 -6.80 -7.95 3.02
N LEU A 105 -7.32 -8.15 1.80
CA LEU A 105 -6.74 -7.64 0.56
C LEU A 105 -7.40 -6.32 0.18
N THR A 106 -6.65 -5.38 -0.39
CA THR A 106 -7.15 -4.01 -0.64
C THR A 106 -6.64 -3.50 -1.98
N ASP A 107 -7.14 -4.09 -3.07
CA ASP A 107 -6.84 -3.56 -4.40
C ASP A 107 -7.30 -2.09 -4.53
N HIS A 108 -6.59 -1.30 -5.34
CA HIS A 108 -6.92 0.10 -5.59
C HIS A 108 -8.33 0.25 -6.15
N ASP A 109 -9.19 0.95 -5.41
CA ASP A 109 -10.56 1.32 -5.80
C ASP A 109 -11.36 0.13 -6.36
N CYS A 110 -11.12 -1.08 -5.82
CA CYS A 110 -11.69 -2.32 -6.34
C CYS A 110 -11.87 -3.37 -5.24
N ILE A 111 -13.03 -4.04 -5.25
CA ILE A 111 -13.32 -5.15 -4.31
C ILE A 111 -13.41 -6.52 -4.99
N ASP A 112 -13.26 -6.60 -6.31
CA ASP A 112 -13.50 -7.82 -7.09
C ASP A 112 -12.62 -8.99 -6.59
N GLY A 113 -11.35 -8.70 -6.29
CA GLY A 113 -10.39 -9.70 -5.81
C GLY A 113 -10.90 -10.46 -4.58
N ASN A 114 -11.57 -9.77 -3.65
CA ASN A 114 -12.13 -10.33 -2.42
C ASN A 114 -13.19 -11.42 -2.69
N PHE A 115 -13.98 -11.29 -3.76
CA PHE A 115 -15.02 -12.27 -4.10
C PHE A 115 -14.49 -13.49 -4.85
N THR A 116 -13.24 -13.45 -5.30
CA THR A 116 -12.63 -14.55 -6.09
C THR A 116 -11.83 -15.53 -5.25
N ILE A 117 -11.60 -15.24 -3.96
CA ILE A 117 -10.89 -16.15 -3.07
C ILE A 117 -11.78 -17.36 -2.79
N GLU A 118 -11.27 -18.55 -3.07
CA GLU A 118 -11.99 -19.80 -2.87
C GLU A 118 -11.94 -20.18 -1.39
N GLU A 119 -13.02 -19.90 -0.67
CA GLU A 119 -13.19 -20.34 0.72
C GLU A 119 -13.50 -21.84 0.74
N ALA A 120 -12.47 -22.67 0.94
CA ALA A 120 -12.64 -24.09 1.23
C ALA A 120 -13.47 -24.36 2.50
N ASP A 121 -13.66 -23.34 3.33
CA ASP A 121 -14.42 -23.35 4.58
C ASP A 121 -15.48 -22.26 4.56
N ARG A 122 -16.75 -22.64 4.36
CA ARG A 122 -17.91 -21.72 4.33
C ARG A 122 -18.11 -20.93 5.64
N GLN A 123 -17.36 -21.24 6.69
CA GLN A 123 -17.42 -20.51 7.98
C GLN A 123 -16.36 -19.40 8.09
N LYS A 124 -15.41 -19.28 7.15
CA LYS A 124 -14.34 -18.27 7.21
C LYS A 124 -14.49 -17.25 6.09
N THR A 125 -15.25 -16.20 6.35
CA THR A 125 -15.41 -15.09 5.41
C THR A 125 -14.16 -14.23 5.33
N VAL A 126 -13.60 -14.08 4.13
CA VAL A 126 -12.55 -13.08 3.86
C VAL A 126 -13.15 -11.67 3.96
N PRO A 127 -12.52 -10.72 4.69
CA PRO A 127 -12.99 -9.35 4.77
C PRO A 127 -13.04 -8.68 3.39
N ILE A 128 -14.19 -8.16 2.98
CA ILE A 128 -14.32 -7.41 1.73
C ILE A 128 -13.74 -6.02 1.93
N SER A 129 -12.61 -5.73 1.30
CA SER A 129 -11.82 -4.53 1.58
C SER A 129 -11.25 -3.91 0.30
N LEU A 130 -10.90 -2.63 0.35
CA LEU A 130 -10.30 -1.87 -0.76
C LEU A 130 -9.35 -0.78 -0.23
N GLU A 131 -8.40 -0.38 -1.07
CA GLU A 131 -7.64 0.86 -0.86
C GLU A 131 -8.35 1.95 -1.66
N TRP A 132 -9.09 2.81 -0.96
CA TRP A 132 -9.84 3.90 -1.57
C TRP A 132 -8.93 5.10 -1.80
N THR A 133 -8.84 5.56 -3.04
CA THR A 133 -8.17 6.81 -3.40
C THR A 133 -9.09 7.98 -3.08
N VAL A 134 -8.67 8.86 -2.17
CA VAL A 134 -9.44 10.03 -1.72
C VAL A 134 -8.80 11.31 -2.22
N PRO A 135 -9.30 11.91 -3.32
CA PRO A 135 -8.90 13.25 -3.74
C PRO A 135 -9.15 14.28 -2.63
N PHE A 136 -8.14 15.11 -2.36
CA PHE A 136 -8.17 16.14 -1.34
C PHE A 136 -7.28 17.33 -1.72
N ASP A 137 -7.93 18.47 -1.99
CA ASP A 137 -7.28 19.71 -2.44
C ASP A 137 -6.34 19.51 -3.64
N ILE A 138 -5.05 19.79 -3.49
CA ILE A 138 -4.05 19.66 -4.54
C ILE A 138 -3.57 18.23 -4.78
N GLY A 139 -4.09 17.27 -4.03
CA GLY A 139 -3.58 15.91 -4.04
C GLY A 139 -4.59 14.81 -3.68
N PHE A 140 -4.10 13.68 -3.17
CA PHE A 140 -4.92 12.59 -2.65
C PHE A 140 -4.25 11.82 -1.49
N PHE A 141 -5.08 11.12 -0.72
CA PHE A 141 -4.65 10.11 0.25
C PHE A 141 -5.22 8.75 -0.12
N HIS A 142 -4.59 7.68 0.36
CA HIS A 142 -5.18 6.36 0.32
C HIS A 142 -5.76 5.99 1.68
N VAL A 143 -6.99 5.50 1.65
CA VAL A 143 -7.72 5.07 2.85
C VAL A 143 -8.04 3.59 2.70
N GLY A 144 -7.49 2.77 3.59
CA GLY A 144 -7.87 1.37 3.71
C GLY A 144 -9.28 1.28 4.32
N VAL A 145 -10.24 0.77 3.56
CA VAL A 145 -11.60 0.49 4.03
C VAL A 145 -11.76 -1.02 4.10
N HIS A 146 -11.88 -1.54 5.31
CA HIS A 146 -11.83 -2.97 5.57
C HIS A 146 -13.15 -3.50 6.11
N ASN A 147 -13.45 -4.75 5.73
CA ASN A 147 -14.58 -5.53 6.23
C ASN A 147 -15.96 -4.91 5.94
N LEU A 148 -16.15 -4.46 4.69
CA LEU A 148 -17.46 -4.01 4.23
C LEU A 148 -18.49 -5.16 4.34
N PRO A 149 -19.72 -4.86 4.77
CA PRO A 149 -20.78 -5.86 4.87
C PRO A 149 -21.12 -6.40 3.47
N ARG A 150 -21.10 -7.72 3.33
CA ARG A 150 -21.14 -8.40 2.02
C ARG A 150 -22.36 -8.05 1.17
N ASP A 151 -23.52 -7.84 1.79
CA ASP A 151 -24.78 -7.49 1.13
C ASP A 151 -24.82 -6.05 0.61
N ARG A 152 -23.98 -5.15 1.17
CA ARG A 152 -23.88 -3.74 0.77
C ARG A 152 -22.52 -3.36 0.17
N ALA A 153 -21.54 -4.24 0.15
CA ALA A 153 -20.17 -3.92 -0.28
C ALA A 153 -20.10 -3.36 -1.71
N VAL A 154 -20.90 -3.90 -2.64
CA VAL A 154 -20.98 -3.39 -4.03
C VAL A 154 -21.57 -1.99 -4.09
N GLU A 155 -22.61 -1.71 -3.30
CA GLU A 155 -23.22 -0.38 -3.21
C GLU A 155 -22.25 0.63 -2.62
N ILE A 156 -21.68 0.34 -1.45
CA ILE A 156 -20.75 1.23 -0.74
C ILE A 156 -19.51 1.51 -1.59
N SER A 157 -18.87 0.47 -2.14
CA SER A 157 -17.68 0.65 -2.99
C SER A 157 -17.98 1.53 -4.20
N LYS A 158 -19.16 1.41 -4.82
CA LYS A 158 -19.56 2.27 -5.93
C LYS A 158 -19.63 3.75 -5.51
N GLU A 159 -20.15 4.06 -4.31
CA GLU A 159 -20.20 5.43 -3.80
C GLU A 159 -18.79 6.00 -3.56
N LEU A 160 -17.89 5.21 -2.98
CA LEU A 160 -16.48 5.59 -2.75
C LEU A 160 -15.74 5.83 -4.07
N ILE A 161 -15.84 4.88 -5.00
CA ILE A 161 -15.22 4.95 -6.34
C ILE A 161 -15.81 6.11 -7.15
N GLY A 162 -17.11 6.36 -7.01
CA GLY A 162 -17.77 7.52 -7.60
C GLY A 162 -17.09 8.82 -7.19
N PHE A 163 -16.83 9.00 -5.90
CA PHE A 163 -16.06 10.15 -5.41
C PHE A 163 -14.64 10.19 -5.98
N THR A 164 -13.94 9.06 -6.11
CA THR A 164 -12.58 9.03 -6.67
C THR A 164 -12.52 9.62 -8.08
N PHE A 165 -13.41 9.18 -8.97
CA PHE A 165 -13.30 9.43 -10.41
C PHE A 165 -14.19 10.57 -10.92
N ASP A 166 -15.22 10.98 -10.18
CA ASP A 166 -16.12 12.06 -10.55
C ASP A 166 -15.74 13.36 -9.85
N LYS A 167 -15.08 14.27 -10.59
CA LYS A 167 -14.64 15.57 -10.07
C LYS A 167 -15.79 16.45 -9.57
N GLU A 168 -17.01 16.26 -10.09
CA GLU A 168 -18.18 17.02 -9.61
C GLU A 168 -18.55 16.63 -8.17
N GLN A 169 -18.14 15.44 -7.72
CA GLN A 169 -18.37 14.96 -6.37
C GLN A 169 -17.30 15.41 -5.36
N HIS A 170 -16.19 16.03 -5.80
CA HIS A 170 -15.05 16.44 -4.97
C HIS A 170 -15.37 17.64 -4.07
N THR A 171 -16.36 17.47 -3.20
CA THR A 171 -16.81 18.46 -2.21
C THR A 171 -16.58 17.94 -0.80
N GLY A 172 -16.32 18.84 0.15
CA GLY A 172 -16.11 18.46 1.54
C GLY A 172 -17.36 17.86 2.21
N GLU A 173 -18.55 18.33 1.83
CA GLU A 173 -19.83 17.78 2.29
C GLU A 173 -19.98 16.32 1.86
N ARG A 174 -19.72 16.03 0.58
CA ARG A 174 -19.79 14.67 0.06
C ARG A 174 -18.78 13.73 0.72
N LEU A 175 -17.55 14.19 0.92
CA LEU A 175 -16.52 13.37 1.58
C LEU A 175 -16.89 13.09 3.05
N ASN A 176 -17.48 14.06 3.74
CA ASN A 176 -18.01 13.92 5.10
C ASN A 176 -19.12 12.86 5.16
N GLU A 177 -20.10 12.91 4.25
CA GLU A 177 -21.16 11.89 4.15
C GLU A 177 -20.59 10.47 3.98
N LEU A 178 -19.58 10.31 3.12
CA LEU A 178 -18.97 9.00 2.86
C LEU A 178 -18.25 8.46 4.10
N PHE A 179 -17.49 9.29 4.81
CA PHE A 179 -16.87 8.87 6.07
C PHE A 179 -17.90 8.58 7.17
N ALA A 180 -18.94 9.39 7.30
CA ALA A 180 -20.02 9.16 8.26
C ALA A 180 -20.75 7.83 7.98
N MET A 181 -21.04 7.52 6.72
CA MET A 181 -21.61 6.24 6.31
C MET A 181 -20.73 5.05 6.71
N LEU A 182 -19.40 5.16 6.54
CA LEU A 182 -18.48 4.09 6.95
C LEU A 182 -18.42 3.94 8.47
N GLU A 183 -18.42 5.06 9.20
CA GLU A 183 -18.40 5.10 10.67
C GLU A 183 -19.62 4.40 11.29
N GLU A 184 -20.80 4.59 10.70
CA GLU A 184 -22.07 3.99 11.15
C GLU A 184 -22.06 2.45 11.11
N ILE A 185 -21.11 1.82 10.42
CA ILE A 185 -20.97 0.37 10.35
C ILE A 185 -19.93 -0.07 11.40
N PRO A 186 -20.33 -0.71 12.53
CA PRO A 186 -19.42 -0.99 13.65
C PRO A 186 -18.22 -1.88 13.28
N ASP A 187 -18.44 -2.79 12.33
CA ASP A 187 -17.48 -3.81 11.92
C ASP A 187 -16.54 -3.35 10.79
N VAL A 188 -16.71 -2.13 10.29
CA VAL A 188 -15.83 -1.52 9.28
C VAL A 188 -14.66 -0.83 9.95
N LEU A 189 -13.46 -1.06 9.41
CA LEU A 189 -12.24 -0.41 9.86
C LEU A 189 -11.72 0.53 8.77
N VAL A 190 -11.51 1.80 9.14
CA VAL A 190 -11.03 2.87 8.26
C VAL A 190 -9.63 3.29 8.70
N ILE A 191 -8.65 3.12 7.83
CA ILE A 191 -7.22 3.33 8.10
C ILE A 191 -6.67 4.34 7.11
N LEU A 192 -5.89 5.32 7.59
CA LEU A 192 -5.12 6.17 6.70
C LEU A 192 -3.82 5.45 6.33
N ASN A 193 -3.74 4.99 5.07
CA ASN A 193 -2.60 4.24 4.55
C ASN A 193 -1.41 5.17 4.31
N HIS A 194 -0.21 4.65 4.61
CA HIS A 194 1.11 5.28 4.42
C HIS A 194 1.11 6.83 4.48
N PRO A 195 0.60 7.43 5.57
CA PRO A 195 0.15 8.84 5.59
C PRO A 195 1.23 9.87 5.27
N LEU A 196 2.49 9.55 5.54
CA LEU A 196 3.63 10.45 5.31
C LEU A 196 4.27 10.28 3.92
N TRP A 197 3.76 9.37 3.09
CA TRP A 197 4.27 9.18 1.74
C TRP A 197 3.70 10.24 0.80
N ASP A 198 4.57 11.16 0.38
CA ASP A 198 4.34 12.09 -0.73
C ASP A 198 4.35 11.31 -2.07
N ILE A 199 3.25 10.61 -2.35
CA ILE A 199 3.06 9.76 -3.54
C ILE A 199 2.94 10.59 -4.82
N GLU A 200 2.30 11.76 -4.75
CA GLU A 200 2.11 12.67 -5.87
C GLU A 200 3.32 13.56 -6.17
N ILE A 201 4.32 13.53 -5.28
CA ILE A 201 5.57 14.27 -5.46
C ILE A 201 5.29 15.79 -5.48
N ILE A 202 4.32 16.24 -4.67
CA ILE A 202 4.01 17.66 -4.47
C ILE A 202 5.05 18.35 -3.57
N GLY A 203 5.92 17.56 -2.95
CA GLY A 203 7.01 17.99 -2.10
C GLY A 203 6.66 17.83 -0.64
N LYS A 204 7.63 17.31 0.13
CA LYS A 204 7.48 16.96 1.55
C LYS A 204 6.74 18.00 2.40
N ALA A 205 7.10 19.28 2.30
CA ALA A 205 6.50 20.32 3.14
C ALA A 205 5.01 20.58 2.79
N ALA A 206 4.67 20.51 1.50
CA ALA A 206 3.28 20.63 1.05
C ALA A 206 2.46 19.41 1.49
N HIS A 207 3.01 18.19 1.34
CA HIS A 207 2.38 16.95 1.80
C HIS A 207 2.13 16.93 3.31
N GLU A 208 3.12 17.33 4.11
CA GLU A 208 2.98 17.40 5.56
C GLU A 208 1.88 18.40 6.00
N GLN A 209 1.72 19.50 5.26
CA GLN A 209 0.62 20.44 5.51
C GLN A 209 -0.73 19.86 5.10
N LEU A 210 -0.80 19.25 3.90
CA LEU A 210 -2.00 18.60 3.38
C LEU A 210 -2.51 17.50 4.33
N LEU A 211 -1.60 16.69 4.90
CA LEU A 211 -1.93 15.66 5.88
C LEU A 211 -2.53 16.24 7.17
N LYS A 212 -1.97 17.35 7.67
CA LYS A 212 -2.52 18.03 8.85
C LYS A 212 -3.92 18.53 8.59
N ASP A 213 -4.16 19.13 7.43
CA ASP A 213 -5.47 19.67 7.06
C ASP A 213 -6.49 18.56 6.85
N PHE A 214 -6.08 17.43 6.26
CA PHE A 214 -6.90 16.23 6.15
C PHE A 214 -7.28 15.67 7.53
N LEU A 215 -6.30 15.46 8.41
CA LEU A 215 -6.56 14.92 9.76
C LEU A 215 -7.41 15.88 10.61
N ARG A 216 -7.22 17.19 10.50
CA ARG A 216 -8.09 18.21 11.15
C ARG A 216 -9.54 18.09 10.70
N THR A 217 -9.77 17.80 9.43
CA THR A 217 -11.11 17.82 8.85
C THR A 217 -11.83 16.48 8.99
N TYR A 218 -11.13 15.37 8.72
CA TYR A 218 -11.72 14.03 8.61
C TYR A 218 -11.15 13.02 9.61
N GLY A 219 -10.14 13.40 10.41
CA GLY A 219 -9.43 12.48 11.29
C GLY A 219 -10.33 11.80 12.34
N ARG A 220 -11.47 12.39 12.69
CA ARG A 220 -12.45 11.79 13.62
C ARG A 220 -13.03 10.45 13.14
N TRP A 221 -12.97 10.19 11.83
CA TRP A 221 -13.41 8.93 11.21
C TRP A 221 -12.24 7.99 10.85
N ILE A 222 -11.01 8.40 11.16
CA ILE A 222 -9.82 7.59 10.94
C ILE A 222 -9.51 6.82 12.22
N HIS A 223 -9.58 5.49 12.13
CA HIS A 223 -9.44 4.62 13.30
C HIS A 223 -7.99 4.30 13.64
N ALA A 224 -7.11 4.30 12.64
CA ALA A 224 -5.69 4.05 12.82
C ALA A 224 -4.85 4.66 11.70
N LEU A 225 -3.56 4.88 12.00
CA LEU A 225 -2.55 5.21 10.99
C LEU A 225 -1.71 4.00 10.63
N GLU A 226 -1.36 3.87 9.35
CA GLU A 226 -0.62 2.69 8.88
C GLU A 226 0.89 2.77 9.14
N VAL A 227 1.43 1.79 9.86
CA VAL A 227 2.84 1.39 9.83
C VAL A 227 3.05 0.46 8.64
N ASN A 228 3.66 1.00 7.59
CA ASN A 228 3.65 0.37 6.29
C ASN A 228 4.92 -0.46 6.00
N GLY A 229 4.72 -1.71 5.57
CA GLY A 229 5.76 -2.70 5.26
C GLY A 229 6.60 -2.39 4.03
N PHE A 230 6.22 -1.39 3.25
CA PHE A 230 6.92 -0.85 2.09
C PHE A 230 7.44 0.58 2.32
N ARG A 231 7.48 1.05 3.58
CA ARG A 231 8.11 2.32 3.96
C ARG A 231 9.35 2.12 4.83
N SER A 232 10.10 3.19 5.08
CA SER A 232 11.34 3.16 5.87
C SER A 232 11.02 3.14 7.37
N TRP A 233 11.99 2.70 8.19
CA TRP A 233 11.82 2.73 9.64
C TRP A 233 11.64 4.17 10.16
N SER A 234 12.41 5.13 9.65
CA SER A 234 12.31 6.51 10.13
C SER A 234 10.94 7.12 9.81
N GLU A 235 10.36 6.77 8.67
CA GLU A 235 9.01 7.19 8.31
C GLU A 235 7.94 6.51 9.17
N ASN A 236 7.97 5.19 9.32
CA ASN A 236 7.02 4.47 10.18
C ASN A 236 7.13 4.92 11.65
N LYS A 237 8.34 5.25 12.13
CA LYS A 237 8.53 5.86 13.45
C LYS A 237 7.82 7.21 13.55
N ALA A 238 7.90 8.05 12.52
CA ALA A 238 7.19 9.33 12.49
C ALA A 238 5.67 9.14 12.43
N VAL A 239 5.17 8.09 11.75
CA VAL A 239 3.74 7.73 11.79
C VAL A 239 3.31 7.32 13.20
N ILE A 240 4.10 6.49 13.89
CA ILE A 240 3.82 6.11 15.29
C ILE A 240 3.81 7.34 16.19
N GLU A 241 4.74 8.27 16.00
CA GLU A 241 4.78 9.52 16.76
C GLU A 241 3.56 10.40 16.49
N LEU A 242 3.12 10.48 15.23
CA LEU A 242 1.90 11.19 14.85
C LEU A 242 0.65 10.55 15.48
N ALA A 243 0.52 9.23 15.40
CA ALA A 243 -0.62 8.47 15.93
C ALA A 243 -0.80 8.68 17.44
N GLU A 244 0.30 8.63 18.20
CA GLU A 244 0.27 8.88 19.65
C GLU A 244 -0.14 10.32 19.99
N VAL A 245 0.26 11.29 19.18
CA VAL A 245 -0.09 12.71 19.39
C VAL A 245 -1.55 12.99 19.06
N VAL A 246 -2.05 12.49 17.94
CA VAL A 246 -3.46 12.67 17.56
C VAL A 246 -4.39 11.79 18.42
N GLY A 247 -3.86 10.72 19.00
CA GLY A 247 -4.58 9.89 19.96
C GLY A 247 -5.33 8.71 19.35
N ILE A 248 -4.83 8.12 18.27
CA ILE A 248 -5.34 6.87 17.69
C ILE A 248 -4.24 5.80 17.63
N PRO A 249 -4.58 4.50 17.61
CA PRO A 249 -3.58 3.45 17.45
C PRO A 249 -2.95 3.46 16.05
N VAL A 250 -1.90 2.65 15.87
CA VAL A 250 -1.41 2.29 14.54
C VAL A 250 -1.82 0.86 14.19
N VAL A 251 -1.90 0.56 12.91
CA VAL A 251 -2.03 -0.80 12.38
C VAL A 251 -0.99 -1.02 11.30
N THR A 252 -0.70 -2.26 10.98
CA THR A 252 0.22 -2.57 9.88
C THR A 252 -0.50 -2.89 8.60
N GLY A 253 0.09 -2.46 7.50
CA GLY A 253 -0.24 -2.96 6.18
C GLY A 253 1.01 -3.04 5.29
N GLY A 254 0.94 -3.91 4.29
CA GLY A 254 2.08 -4.33 3.50
C GLY A 254 2.49 -3.41 2.37
N ASP A 255 1.49 -2.82 1.71
CA ASP A 255 1.57 -2.15 0.42
C ASP A 255 2.32 -3.01 -0.62
N ARG A 256 2.02 -4.30 -0.60
CA ARG A 256 2.72 -5.31 -1.38
C ARG A 256 2.10 -5.51 -2.74
N HIS A 257 2.94 -5.32 -3.75
CA HIS A 257 2.62 -5.56 -5.15
C HIS A 257 3.49 -6.65 -5.80
N GLY A 258 4.48 -7.17 -5.07
CA GLY A 258 5.43 -8.17 -5.54
C GLY A 258 4.95 -9.61 -5.29
N CYS A 259 5.90 -10.54 -5.20
CA CYS A 259 5.63 -11.96 -4.94
C CYS A 259 6.14 -12.42 -3.56
N LYS A 260 6.21 -11.49 -2.60
CA LYS A 260 6.62 -11.76 -1.22
C LYS A 260 5.58 -11.24 -0.25
N PRO A 261 5.40 -11.93 0.88
CA PRO A 261 4.44 -11.50 1.86
C PRO A 261 4.85 -10.19 2.55
N ASN A 262 3.93 -9.65 3.32
CA ASN A 262 4.09 -8.45 4.11
C ASN A 262 5.28 -8.56 5.04
N THR A 263 6.01 -7.46 5.20
CA THR A 263 7.12 -7.41 6.16
C THR A 263 6.69 -6.92 7.54
N VAL A 264 5.40 -6.71 7.73
CA VAL A 264 4.75 -6.26 8.96
C VAL A 264 3.42 -7.01 9.09
N ILE A 265 3.02 -7.34 10.32
CA ILE A 265 1.71 -7.94 10.61
C ILE A 265 1.17 -7.37 11.91
N ASN A 266 -0.15 -7.36 12.06
CA ASN A 266 -0.81 -7.05 13.34
C ASN A 266 -0.90 -8.33 14.17
N LEU A 267 -0.86 -8.18 15.48
CA LEU A 267 -0.99 -9.25 16.46
C LEU A 267 -2.20 -8.99 17.33
N THR A 268 -3.03 -10.01 17.52
CA THR A 268 -4.30 -9.90 18.25
C THR A 268 -4.70 -11.24 18.86
N ASP A 269 -5.51 -11.20 19.91
CA ASP A 269 -6.17 -12.39 20.46
C ASP A 269 -7.55 -12.65 19.81
N ALA A 270 -8.01 -11.73 18.95
CA ALA A 270 -9.22 -11.86 18.16
C ALA A 270 -9.23 -13.12 17.29
N THR A 271 -10.42 -13.69 17.14
CA THR A 271 -10.68 -14.86 16.31
C THR A 271 -11.40 -14.52 15.00
N SER A 272 -11.92 -13.31 14.88
CA SER A 272 -12.54 -12.76 13.66
C SER A 272 -12.03 -11.35 13.36
N PHE A 273 -12.32 -10.84 12.15
CA PHE A 273 -11.92 -9.47 11.79
C PHE A 273 -12.74 -8.43 12.57
N GLU A 274 -14.01 -8.71 12.85
CA GLU A 274 -14.92 -7.86 13.64
C GLU A 274 -14.39 -7.66 15.07
N GLU A 275 -13.93 -8.73 15.73
CA GLU A 275 -13.28 -8.64 17.04
C GLU A 275 -12.02 -7.77 16.98
N PHE A 276 -11.20 -7.94 15.92
CA PHE A 276 -10.03 -7.09 15.68
C PHE A 276 -10.40 -5.62 15.46
N VAL A 277 -11.50 -5.33 14.74
CA VAL A 277 -12.02 -3.95 14.60
C VAL A 277 -12.36 -3.36 15.95
N GLY A 278 -12.98 -4.13 16.85
CA GLY A 278 -13.26 -3.71 18.22
C GLY A 278 -12.01 -3.28 19.00
N GLU A 279 -10.93 -4.08 18.94
CA GLU A 279 -9.65 -3.75 19.61
C GLU A 279 -9.06 -2.42 19.10
N ILE A 280 -9.15 -2.15 17.79
CA ILE A 280 -8.61 -0.93 17.19
C ILE A 280 -9.52 0.28 17.45
N ARG A 281 -10.82 0.18 17.16
CA ARG A 281 -11.76 1.31 17.24
C ARG A 281 -12.11 1.68 18.68
N VAL A 282 -12.45 0.68 19.49
CA VAL A 282 -13.03 0.87 20.83
C VAL A 282 -11.94 0.88 21.89
N ASP A 283 -11.13 -0.18 21.94
CA ASP A 283 -10.08 -0.29 22.96
C ASP A 283 -8.89 0.63 22.67
N LYS A 284 -8.76 1.10 21.42
CA LYS A 284 -7.67 1.95 20.92
C LYS A 284 -6.30 1.34 21.22
N ARG A 285 -6.19 0.02 21.05
CA ARG A 285 -4.97 -0.75 21.32
C ARG A 285 -4.53 -1.47 20.07
N ALA A 286 -3.23 -1.44 19.83
CA ALA A 286 -2.61 -2.21 18.76
C ALA A 286 -1.33 -2.90 19.23
N GLU A 287 -1.14 -4.13 18.78
CA GLU A 287 0.15 -4.81 18.85
C GLU A 287 0.59 -5.18 17.44
N ILE A 288 1.81 -4.82 17.07
CA ILE A 288 2.32 -5.05 15.72
C ILE A 288 3.69 -5.72 15.75
N ALA A 289 4.00 -6.46 14.68
CA ALA A 289 5.28 -7.12 14.49
C ALA A 289 5.93 -6.72 13.17
N LEU A 290 7.20 -6.34 13.25
CA LEU A 290 8.08 -6.16 12.10
C LEU A 290 8.78 -7.50 11.84
N MET A 291 8.47 -8.11 10.69
CA MET A 291 9.02 -9.38 10.26
C MET A 291 10.51 -9.24 9.93
N PRO A 292 11.30 -10.33 9.96
CA PRO A 292 12.73 -10.29 9.67
C PRO A 292 13.09 -9.65 8.32
N ALA A 293 12.20 -9.80 7.32
CA ALA A 293 12.38 -9.19 6.01
C ALA A 293 12.36 -7.65 6.03
N TYR A 294 11.71 -7.02 7.02
CA TYR A 294 11.66 -5.57 7.18
C TYR A 294 13.04 -4.96 7.46
N GLU A 295 13.98 -5.74 8.02
CA GLU A 295 15.35 -5.27 8.27
C GLU A 295 16.08 -4.86 6.98
N GLN A 296 15.67 -5.42 5.83
CA GLN A 296 16.25 -5.02 4.56
C GLN A 296 15.92 -3.54 4.28
N PRO A 297 16.92 -2.73 3.88
CA PRO A 297 16.70 -1.32 3.55
C PRO A 297 15.60 -1.14 2.51
N LEU A 298 14.84 -0.06 2.61
CA LEU A 298 13.72 0.21 1.70
C LEU A 298 14.11 0.10 0.21
N PRO A 299 15.21 0.71 -0.28
CA PRO A 299 15.61 0.56 -1.69
C PRO A 299 15.82 -0.90 -2.11
N SER A 300 16.31 -1.76 -1.22
CA SER A 300 16.48 -3.20 -1.47
C SER A 300 15.14 -3.93 -1.57
N ARG A 301 14.15 -3.54 -0.75
CA ARG A 301 12.78 -4.08 -0.83
C ARG A 301 12.05 -3.60 -2.08
N GLN A 302 12.22 -2.34 -2.46
CA GLN A 302 11.66 -1.78 -3.70
C GLN A 302 12.24 -2.45 -4.94
N LEU A 303 13.56 -2.60 -5.02
CA LEU A 303 14.22 -3.29 -6.14
C LEU A 303 13.80 -4.76 -6.27
N GLN A 304 13.60 -5.45 -5.15
CA GLN A 304 13.01 -6.79 -5.18
C GLN A 304 11.61 -6.76 -5.81
N SER A 305 10.75 -5.86 -5.33
CA SER A 305 9.37 -5.77 -5.83
C SER A 305 9.35 -5.43 -7.32
N PHE A 306 10.15 -4.46 -7.78
CA PHE A 306 10.26 -4.15 -9.22
C PHE A 306 10.79 -5.33 -10.03
N SER A 307 11.77 -6.07 -9.51
CA SER A 307 12.27 -7.30 -10.16
C SER A 307 11.14 -8.32 -10.32
N GLU A 308 10.31 -8.51 -9.29
CA GLU A 308 9.18 -9.46 -9.31
C GLU A 308 8.10 -8.98 -10.30
N ILE A 309 7.70 -7.70 -10.23
CA ILE A 309 6.72 -7.09 -11.15
C ILE A 309 7.15 -7.23 -12.62
N LEU A 310 8.44 -7.05 -12.91
CA LEU A 310 8.99 -7.09 -14.27
C LEU A 310 9.41 -8.49 -14.74
N SER A 311 9.23 -9.52 -13.91
CA SER A 311 9.62 -10.89 -14.21
C SER A 311 8.67 -11.61 -15.17
N HIS A 312 9.19 -12.68 -15.76
CA HIS A 312 8.43 -13.67 -16.51
C HIS A 312 8.11 -14.86 -15.59
N TYR A 313 6.82 -15.22 -15.52
CA TYR A 313 6.33 -16.34 -14.72
C TYR A 313 5.68 -17.39 -15.64
N PRO A 314 6.41 -18.43 -16.06
CA PRO A 314 5.87 -19.46 -16.96
C PRO A 314 4.63 -20.16 -16.42
N ALA A 315 4.55 -20.29 -15.09
CA ALA A 315 3.45 -20.96 -14.39
C ALA A 315 2.15 -20.15 -14.32
N PHE A 316 2.17 -18.87 -14.70
CA PHE A 316 0.96 -18.04 -14.70
C PHE A 316 0.06 -18.35 -15.89
N ARG A 317 -1.21 -17.97 -15.78
CA ARG A 317 -2.18 -18.10 -16.87
C ARG A 317 -1.69 -17.41 -18.14
N ALA A 318 -2.06 -17.99 -19.29
CA ALA A 318 -1.76 -17.41 -20.59
C ALA A 318 -2.24 -15.94 -20.66
N GLY A 319 -1.40 -15.06 -21.18
CA GLY A 319 -1.68 -13.62 -21.20
C GLY A 319 -1.43 -12.88 -19.88
N ARG A 320 -0.80 -13.50 -18.88
CA ARG A 320 -0.22 -12.80 -17.71
C ARG A 320 1.21 -13.20 -17.39
N GLN A 321 1.83 -14.04 -18.21
CA GLN A 321 3.17 -14.60 -17.93
C GLN A 321 4.25 -13.51 -17.98
N HIS A 322 4.21 -12.61 -18.95
CA HIS A 322 5.19 -11.52 -19.07
C HIS A 322 4.69 -10.22 -18.45
N TRP A 323 5.61 -9.37 -18.00
CA TRP A 323 5.26 -8.07 -17.43
C TRP A 323 4.50 -7.17 -18.42
N PHE A 324 4.85 -7.22 -19.70
CA PHE A 324 4.18 -6.43 -20.74
C PHE A 324 2.79 -7.01 -21.14
N ASP A 325 2.40 -8.15 -20.58
CA ASP A 325 1.02 -8.63 -20.61
C ASP A 325 0.18 -8.04 -19.46
N ARG A 326 0.84 -7.51 -18.42
CA ARG A 326 0.24 -6.95 -17.20
C ARG A 326 0.26 -5.42 -17.15
N VAL A 327 0.79 -4.79 -18.19
CA VAL A 327 0.80 -3.33 -18.39
C VAL A 327 -0.19 -2.99 -19.49
N PHE A 328 -1.13 -2.10 -19.18
CA PHE A 328 -2.24 -1.70 -20.02
C PHE A 328 -2.09 -0.23 -20.37
N PHE A 329 -2.34 0.09 -21.64
CA PHE A 329 -2.16 1.44 -22.14
C PHE A 329 -3.13 1.70 -23.28
N ASP A 330 -3.78 2.86 -23.29
CA ASP A 330 -4.48 3.35 -24.47
C ASP A 330 -3.59 4.32 -25.25
N ILE A 331 -3.39 4.03 -26.54
CA ILE A 331 -2.59 4.86 -27.44
C ILE A 331 -3.45 5.59 -28.48
N ASP A 332 -4.76 5.69 -28.23
CA ASP A 332 -5.74 6.38 -29.09
C ASP A 332 -5.81 5.82 -30.52
N ASN A 333 -5.52 4.52 -30.70
CA ASN A 333 -5.54 3.85 -32.02
C ASN A 333 -6.85 3.09 -32.30
N GLY A 334 -7.88 3.33 -31.48
CA GLY A 334 -9.19 2.67 -31.57
C GLY A 334 -9.29 1.28 -30.93
N LYS A 335 -8.20 0.74 -30.34
CA LYS A 335 -8.25 -0.52 -29.58
C LYS A 335 -8.67 -0.34 -28.12
N GLY A 336 -8.67 0.89 -27.63
CA GLY A 336 -8.91 1.20 -26.22
C GLY A 336 -7.75 0.74 -25.32
N LEU A 337 -8.07 0.62 -24.03
CA LEU A 337 -7.14 0.22 -22.97
C LEU A 337 -6.86 -1.29 -23.04
N VAL A 338 -5.73 -1.66 -23.63
CA VAL A 338 -5.30 -3.06 -23.80
C VAL A 338 -3.84 -3.26 -23.38
N SER A 339 -3.42 -4.51 -23.22
CA SER A 339 -2.05 -4.83 -22.82
C SER A 339 -1.01 -4.37 -23.86
N LEU A 340 0.23 -4.11 -23.44
CA LEU A 340 1.32 -3.79 -24.36
C LEU A 340 1.54 -4.92 -25.39
N SER A 341 1.37 -6.19 -25.00
CA SER A 341 1.42 -7.32 -25.95
C SER A 341 0.33 -7.23 -27.03
N SER A 342 -0.86 -6.75 -26.69
CA SER A 342 -1.97 -6.53 -27.65
C SER A 342 -1.70 -5.36 -28.61
N HIS A 343 -0.83 -4.42 -28.21
CA HIS A 343 -0.22 -3.42 -29.08
C HIS A 343 0.96 -3.94 -29.91
N GLY A 344 1.29 -5.23 -29.81
CA GLY A 344 2.32 -5.89 -30.59
C GLY A 344 3.71 -5.88 -29.95
N TRP A 345 3.83 -5.52 -28.67
CA TRP A 345 5.11 -5.66 -27.96
C TRP A 345 5.54 -7.12 -27.94
N LYS A 346 6.80 -7.33 -28.32
CA LYS A 346 7.46 -8.63 -28.27
C LYS A 346 8.76 -8.51 -27.50
N ARG A 347 9.11 -9.58 -26.77
CA ARG A 347 10.38 -9.70 -26.03
C ARG A 347 10.61 -8.59 -24.99
N GLY A 348 9.58 -7.88 -24.51
CA GLY A 348 9.75 -6.80 -23.52
C GLY A 348 10.27 -5.48 -24.07
N GLY A 349 10.11 -5.22 -25.37
CA GLY A 349 10.36 -3.90 -25.95
C GLY A 349 11.82 -3.65 -26.42
N PRO A 350 12.23 -2.37 -26.56
CA PRO A 350 13.54 -1.97 -27.07
C PRO A 350 14.71 -2.53 -26.25
N ARG A 351 15.88 -2.73 -26.90
CA ARG A 351 17.07 -3.32 -26.26
C ARG A 351 17.50 -2.59 -24.98
N TRP A 352 17.45 -1.25 -24.97
CA TRP A 352 17.84 -0.45 -23.80
C TRP A 352 16.91 -0.70 -22.60
N LEU A 353 15.61 -0.81 -22.84
CA LEU A 353 14.62 -1.09 -21.78
C LEU A 353 14.85 -2.49 -21.20
N ARG A 354 15.13 -3.48 -22.05
CA ARG A 354 15.45 -4.84 -21.58
C ARG A 354 16.72 -4.88 -20.74
N ALA A 355 17.74 -4.10 -21.10
CA ALA A 355 18.96 -3.97 -20.31
C ALA A 355 18.69 -3.30 -18.96
N ALA A 356 17.83 -2.26 -18.92
CA ALA A 356 17.40 -1.62 -17.68
C ALA A 356 16.65 -2.59 -16.77
N ILE A 357 15.66 -3.32 -17.30
CA ILE A 357 14.89 -4.34 -16.55
C ILE A 357 15.81 -5.44 -16.02
N TRP A 358 16.73 -5.95 -16.85
CA TRP A 358 17.70 -6.95 -16.41
C TRP A 358 18.57 -6.44 -15.25
N THR A 359 19.00 -5.17 -15.32
CA THR A 359 19.81 -4.55 -14.26
C THR A 359 19.02 -4.45 -12.96
N LEU A 360 17.75 -4.02 -13.03
CA LEU A 360 16.84 -4.01 -11.87
C LEU A 360 16.69 -5.42 -11.28
N ALA A 361 16.53 -6.44 -12.12
CA ALA A 361 16.41 -7.82 -11.68
C ALA A 361 17.66 -8.33 -10.95
N VAL A 362 18.87 -8.01 -11.46
CA VAL A 362 20.12 -8.35 -10.80
C VAL A 362 20.23 -7.65 -9.44
N MET A 363 19.93 -6.35 -9.38
CA MET A 363 19.99 -5.59 -8.13
C MET A 363 18.93 -6.02 -7.10
N GLY A 364 17.76 -6.47 -7.57
CA GLY A 364 16.68 -7.04 -6.76
C GLY A 364 16.88 -8.51 -6.36
N SER A 365 17.96 -9.16 -6.82
CA SER A 365 18.20 -10.58 -6.52
C SER A 365 18.59 -10.82 -5.05
N PRO A 366 18.23 -11.98 -4.46
CA PRO A 366 18.62 -12.33 -3.10
C PRO A 366 20.13 -12.25 -2.82
N THR A 367 20.96 -12.45 -3.85
CA THR A 367 22.43 -12.43 -3.75
C THR A 367 22.99 -11.02 -3.60
N VAL A 368 22.44 -10.03 -4.31
CA VAL A 368 22.95 -8.65 -4.31
C VAL A 368 22.32 -7.83 -3.18
N ARG A 369 21.06 -8.10 -2.84
CA ARG A 369 20.28 -7.34 -1.86
C ARG A 369 20.94 -7.11 -0.50
N PRO A 370 21.69 -8.05 0.09
CA PRO A 370 22.39 -7.83 1.35
C PRO A 370 23.39 -6.66 1.30
N ALA A 371 23.98 -6.35 0.14
CA ALA A 371 24.96 -5.27 -0.01
C ALA A 371 24.34 -3.88 0.26
N PHE A 372 23.03 -3.70 0.02
CA PHE A 372 22.33 -2.45 0.31
C PHE A 372 22.33 -2.08 1.80
N ARG A 373 22.61 -3.03 2.70
CA ARG A 373 22.76 -2.74 4.13
C ARG A 373 23.90 -1.74 4.39
N LEU A 374 24.90 -1.69 3.52
CA LEU A 374 26.01 -0.74 3.59
C LEU A 374 25.58 0.70 3.24
N LEU A 375 24.53 0.85 2.42
CA LEU A 375 23.99 2.15 1.97
C LEU A 375 22.86 2.66 2.90
N ARG A 376 22.50 1.90 3.94
CA ARG A 376 21.41 2.24 4.85
C ARG A 376 21.78 3.41 5.76
N LYS A 377 20.95 4.46 5.75
CA LYS A 377 21.03 5.59 6.70
C LYS A 377 20.90 5.10 8.15
N LYS A 378 21.55 5.79 9.09
CA LYS A 378 21.48 5.42 10.52
C LYS A 378 20.05 5.50 11.06
N THR A 379 19.28 6.49 10.62
CA THR A 379 17.87 6.72 11.00
C THR A 379 16.94 5.59 10.55
N ASP A 380 17.31 4.85 9.50
CA ASP A 380 16.51 3.75 8.94
C ASP A 380 16.91 2.37 9.49
N ARG A 381 17.77 2.33 10.50
CA ARG A 381 18.14 1.08 11.17
C ARG A 381 17.02 0.68 12.12
N VAL A 382 16.38 -0.43 11.80
CA VAL A 382 15.39 -1.07 12.67
C VAL A 382 16.03 -1.36 14.04
N PRO A 383 15.46 -0.86 15.14
CA PRO A 383 15.95 -1.09 16.49
C PRO A 383 16.05 -2.58 16.84
N ARG A 384 16.85 -2.90 17.86
CA ARG A 384 16.91 -4.26 18.40
C ARG A 384 15.81 -4.55 19.41
N SER A 385 15.29 -3.51 20.05
CA SER A 385 14.22 -3.58 21.03
C SER A 385 13.59 -2.20 21.20
N ILE A 386 12.40 -2.15 21.79
CA ILE A 386 11.67 -0.90 22.00
C ILE A 386 12.39 0.04 22.98
N GLU A 387 13.08 -0.48 23.99
CA GLU A 387 13.80 0.32 24.99
C GLU A 387 14.98 1.09 24.39
N LYS A 388 15.45 0.66 23.22
CA LYS A 388 16.53 1.32 22.45
C LYS A 388 15.98 2.30 21.41
N THR A 389 14.68 2.53 21.41
CA THR A 389 13.99 3.41 20.45
C THR A 389 13.60 4.70 21.14
N GLU A 390 14.20 5.81 20.74
CA GLU A 390 13.84 7.13 21.25
C GLU A 390 12.69 7.72 20.42
N PHE A 391 11.49 7.70 20.97
CA PHE A 391 10.33 8.40 20.41
C PHE A 391 10.28 9.86 20.87
N GLN A 392 10.08 10.75 19.93
CA GLN A 392 10.04 12.20 20.10
C GLN A 392 8.64 12.72 19.78
N LEU A 393 8.23 13.77 20.47
CA LEU A 393 7.02 14.49 20.06
C LEU A 393 7.34 15.27 18.79
N PRO A 394 6.48 15.25 17.76
CA PRO A 394 6.56 16.14 16.62
C PRO A 394 6.63 17.60 17.08
N LYS A 395 7.35 18.46 16.35
CA LYS A 395 7.54 19.87 16.74
C LYS A 395 6.23 20.63 16.93
N ASP A 396 5.17 20.23 16.22
CA ASP A 396 3.86 20.88 16.23
C ASP A 396 2.84 20.09 17.07
N SER A 397 3.30 19.34 18.07
CA SER A 397 2.45 18.39 18.82
C SER A 397 1.25 19.04 19.52
N GLY A 398 1.34 20.30 19.94
CA GLY A 398 0.22 21.00 20.59
C GLY A 398 -0.98 21.17 19.67
N ASP A 399 -0.73 21.61 18.44
CA ASP A 399 -1.74 21.74 17.37
C ASP A 399 -2.26 20.37 16.93
N LEU A 400 -1.36 19.39 16.73
CA LEU A 400 -1.73 18.02 16.37
C LEU A 400 -2.57 17.30 17.44
N SER A 401 -2.36 17.58 18.72
CA SER A 401 -3.10 16.94 19.82
C SER A 401 -4.56 17.39 19.92
N GLN A 402 -4.88 18.57 19.37
CA GLN A 402 -6.24 19.09 19.34
C GLN A 402 -7.07 18.54 18.17
N ILE A 403 -6.42 17.98 17.15
CA ILE A 403 -7.03 17.51 15.89
C ILE A 403 -8.22 16.58 16.11
N LEU A 404 -8.11 15.64 17.06
CA LEU A 404 -9.17 14.66 17.35
C LEU A 404 -9.90 14.90 18.67
N MET A 405 -9.56 15.98 19.38
CA MET A 405 -10.22 16.38 20.63
C MET A 405 -11.25 17.49 20.42
N SER A 406 -11.25 18.14 19.26
CA SER A 406 -12.28 19.13 18.92
C SER A 406 -13.51 18.43 18.32
N ASP A 407 -14.56 18.26 19.13
CA ASP A 407 -15.90 17.87 18.68
C ASP A 407 -16.58 18.96 17.81
N THR A 408 -15.83 19.83 17.13
CA THR A 408 -16.35 20.99 16.41
C THR A 408 -16.18 20.83 14.91
N ALA A 409 -17.22 20.32 14.26
CA ALA A 409 -17.83 20.87 13.03
C ALA A 409 -18.99 19.96 12.65
#